data_AF-A0A1G5I1X0-F1
#
_entry.id   AF-A0A1G5I1X0-F1
#
_cell.length_a   1.000
_cell.length_b   1.000
_cell.length_c   1.000
_cell.angle_alpha   90.00
_cell.angle_beta   90.00
_cell.angle_gamma   90.00
#
_symmetry.space_group_name_H-M   'P 1'
#
loop_
_entity.id
_entity.type
_entity.pdbx_description
1 polymer ?
#
loop_
_entity_poly.entity_id
_entity_poly.type
_entity_poly.pdbx_seq_one_letter_code
_entity_poly.pdbx_strand_id
1 'polypeptide(L)'
;MGNLTKHGEKRIAERIGASNNAAQRNVKKALHHGIKVEETTGALYDWLMGKRSMHRGTYKMTIYKDHLYVFGRNMILVTVYPVPDYLKNDLDQYVSADRYDRYTQSFRDDEYRKNDKQMKAYMEKKASFERQVLLNDIREFVKDRFFVDITGLACESNFMRIYYAPTDYTIPDLSELASYIRNHTIYSRVKFCHLTDSKGKYVYHLKYTLNPDEDELVYSA
;
A
#
# COMPACT_ATOMS: atom_id res chain seq x y z
N MET A 1 24.82 -0.88 2.90
CA MET A 1 23.71 -0.35 2.06
C MET A 1 24.31 0.26 0.80
N GLY A 2 23.75 0.01 -0.39
CA GLY A 2 24.24 0.59 -1.64
C GLY A 2 23.86 2.07 -1.74
N ASN A 3 24.85 2.97 -1.78
CA ASN A 3 24.63 4.40 -1.90
C ASN A 3 24.59 4.80 -3.38
N LEU A 4 23.47 5.38 -3.82
CA LEU A 4 23.32 5.93 -5.15
C LEU A 4 23.92 7.34 -5.14
N THR A 5 24.91 7.60 -5.99
CA THR A 5 25.44 8.97 -6.15
C THR A 5 24.50 9.79 -7.02
N LYS A 6 24.50 11.13 -6.86
CA LYS A 6 23.78 12.05 -7.75
C LYS A 6 24.11 11.82 -9.24
N HIS A 7 25.34 11.35 -9.53
CA HIS A 7 25.75 10.96 -10.89
C HIS A 7 25.05 9.68 -11.36
N GLY A 8 24.97 8.65 -10.52
CA GLY A 8 24.24 7.42 -10.81
C GLY A 8 22.72 7.64 -10.96
N GLU A 9 22.15 8.54 -10.17
CA GLU A 9 20.76 8.99 -10.29
C GLU A 9 20.47 9.59 -11.66
N LYS A 10 21.29 10.56 -12.09
CA LYS A 10 21.18 11.20 -13.41
C LYS A 10 21.25 10.17 -14.54
N ARG A 11 22.18 9.21 -14.47
CA ARG A 11 22.35 8.17 -15.50
C ARG A 11 21.18 7.18 -15.58
N ILE A 12 20.54 6.84 -14.45
CA ILE A 12 19.36 5.97 -14.48
C ILE A 12 18.16 6.71 -15.08
N ALA A 13 17.93 7.96 -14.67
CA ALA A 13 16.84 8.77 -15.21
C ALA A 13 17.00 8.93 -16.74
N GLU A 14 18.22 9.21 -17.21
CA GLU A 14 18.54 9.37 -18.65
C GLU A 14 18.38 8.08 -19.46
N ARG A 15 18.65 6.90 -18.89
CA ARG A 15 18.76 5.65 -19.69
C ARG A 15 17.65 4.64 -19.47
N ILE A 16 17.05 4.62 -18.28
CA ILE A 16 15.95 3.70 -17.93
C ILE A 16 14.60 4.45 -17.95
N GLY A 17 14.60 5.79 -17.93
CA GLY A 17 13.37 6.59 -17.85
C GLY A 17 12.62 6.43 -16.53
N ALA A 18 13.31 5.94 -15.48
CA ALA A 18 12.69 5.66 -14.19
C ALA A 18 12.76 6.89 -13.26
N SER A 19 11.68 7.14 -12.51
CA SER A 19 11.70 8.14 -11.43
C SER A 19 12.73 7.77 -10.35
N ASN A 20 13.29 8.76 -9.65
CA ASN A 20 14.38 8.56 -8.67
C ASN A 20 14.11 7.44 -7.65
N ASN A 21 12.87 7.31 -7.19
CA ASN A 21 12.46 6.25 -6.26
C ASN A 21 12.42 4.86 -6.90
N ALA A 22 11.96 4.76 -8.16
CA ALA A 22 11.96 3.50 -8.90
C ALA A 22 13.40 3.09 -9.28
N ALA A 23 14.22 4.06 -9.66
CA ALA A 23 15.65 3.91 -9.93
C ALA A 23 16.38 3.31 -8.72
N GLN A 24 16.28 3.93 -7.55
CA GLN A 24 16.93 3.43 -6.32
C GLN A 24 16.47 2.02 -5.93
N ARG A 25 15.18 1.71 -6.09
CA ARG A 25 14.66 0.35 -5.85
C ARG A 25 15.27 -0.66 -6.81
N ASN A 26 15.29 -0.36 -8.11
CA ASN A 26 15.88 -1.24 -9.12
C ASN A 26 17.37 -1.47 -8.88
N VAL A 27 18.12 -0.46 -8.44
CA VAL A 27 19.54 -0.61 -8.10
C VAL A 27 19.74 -1.54 -6.91
N LYS A 28 18.98 -1.36 -5.83
CA LYS A 28 19.04 -2.26 -4.66
C LYS A 28 18.70 -3.69 -5.08
N LYS A 29 17.69 -3.87 -5.93
CA LYS A 29 17.31 -5.19 -6.43
C LYS A 29 18.34 -5.80 -7.36
N ALA A 30 18.92 -5.03 -8.28
CA ALA A 30 20.02 -5.50 -9.11
C ALA A 30 21.20 -5.98 -8.25
N LEU A 31 21.51 -5.26 -7.17
CA LEU A 31 22.60 -5.59 -6.27
C LEU A 31 22.40 -6.92 -5.52
N HIS A 32 21.15 -7.21 -5.11
CA HIS A 32 20.78 -8.35 -4.28
C HIS A 32 20.26 -9.57 -5.06
N HIS A 33 19.49 -9.33 -6.12
CA HIS A 33 18.76 -10.34 -6.90
C HIS A 33 19.19 -10.41 -8.36
N GLY A 34 20.03 -9.49 -8.84
CA GLY A 34 20.51 -9.47 -10.22
C GLY A 34 21.50 -10.60 -10.51
N ILE A 35 21.46 -11.14 -11.72
CA ILE A 35 22.32 -12.23 -12.19
C ILE A 35 23.75 -11.70 -12.33
N LYS A 36 24.70 -12.31 -11.63
CA LYS A 36 26.11 -11.91 -11.66
C LYS A 36 26.84 -12.55 -12.83
N VAL A 37 27.96 -11.98 -13.24
CA VAL A 37 28.80 -12.51 -14.33
C VAL A 37 29.21 -13.96 -14.05
N GLU A 38 29.57 -14.27 -12.81
CA GLU A 38 30.02 -15.59 -12.39
C GLU A 38 28.89 -16.64 -12.41
N GLU A 39 27.64 -16.21 -12.57
CA GLU A 39 26.45 -17.06 -12.63
C GLU A 39 25.96 -17.26 -14.08
N THR A 40 26.71 -16.76 -15.07
CA THR A 40 26.37 -16.82 -16.50
C THR A 40 27.33 -17.72 -17.28
N THR A 41 26.86 -18.26 -18.40
CA THR A 41 27.65 -19.08 -19.34
C THR A 41 27.41 -18.62 -20.79
N GLY A 42 28.18 -19.18 -21.72
CA GLY A 42 28.00 -18.99 -23.16
C GLY A 42 28.07 -17.53 -23.63
N ALA A 43 27.23 -17.19 -24.62
CA ALA A 43 27.23 -15.88 -25.27
C ALA A 43 26.95 -14.71 -24.29
N LEU A 44 26.17 -14.96 -23.24
CA LEU A 44 25.91 -13.96 -22.21
C LEU A 44 27.17 -13.65 -21.38
N TYR A 45 27.90 -14.70 -20.99
CA TYR A 45 29.16 -14.55 -20.26
C TYR A 45 30.19 -13.78 -21.11
N ASP A 46 30.34 -14.15 -22.38
CA ASP A 46 31.27 -13.49 -23.30
C ASP A 46 30.95 -12.01 -23.49
N TRP A 47 29.66 -11.67 -23.65
CA TRP A 47 29.21 -10.28 -23.74
C TRP A 47 29.51 -9.50 -22.45
N LEU A 48 29.25 -10.10 -21.27
CA LEU A 48 29.55 -9.49 -19.98
C LEU A 48 31.05 -9.29 -19.76
N MET A 49 31.88 -10.25 -20.16
CA MET A 49 33.34 -10.14 -20.11
C MET A 49 33.86 -9.05 -21.04
N GLY A 50 33.28 -8.92 -22.24
CA GLY A 50 33.54 -7.81 -23.16
C GLY A 50 33.18 -6.44 -22.54
N LYS A 51 32.09 -6.35 -21.77
CA LYS A 51 31.79 -5.12 -21.01
C LYS A 51 32.78 -4.89 -19.88
N ARG A 52 33.19 -5.95 -19.17
CA ARG A 52 34.15 -5.87 -18.06
C ARG A 52 35.50 -5.32 -18.51
N SER A 53 36.00 -5.72 -19.68
CA SER A 53 37.28 -5.22 -20.21
C SER A 53 37.26 -3.72 -20.53
N MET A 54 36.10 -3.13 -20.83
CA MET A 54 35.94 -1.68 -21.05
C MET A 54 36.04 -0.86 -19.76
N HIS A 55 35.93 -1.48 -18.59
CA HIS A 55 35.91 -0.79 -17.30
C HIS A 55 37.17 -1.14 -16.49
N ARG A 56 38.06 -0.16 -16.28
CA ARG A 56 39.30 -0.33 -15.50
C ARG A 56 39.02 -0.48 -13.99
N GLY A 57 39.11 -1.70 -13.45
CA GLY A 57 39.00 -1.98 -12.01
C GLY A 57 38.05 -3.14 -11.68
N THR A 58 37.94 -3.49 -10.39
CA THR A 58 37.01 -4.52 -9.89
C THR A 58 35.58 -3.98 -9.81
N TYR A 59 34.92 -3.85 -10.97
CA TYR A 59 33.50 -3.52 -11.04
C TYR A 59 32.65 -4.78 -10.84
N LYS A 60 31.64 -4.68 -9.98
CA LYS A 60 30.59 -5.70 -9.88
C LYS A 60 29.56 -5.43 -10.97
N MET A 61 29.18 -6.46 -11.70
CA MET A 61 28.23 -6.38 -12.81
C MET A 61 27.09 -7.34 -12.56
N THR A 62 25.86 -6.85 -12.70
CA THR A 62 24.66 -7.67 -12.52
C THR A 62 23.58 -7.30 -13.52
N ILE A 63 22.91 -8.30 -14.08
CA ILE A 63 21.73 -8.13 -14.95
C ILE A 63 20.47 -8.09 -14.10
N TYR A 64 19.61 -7.10 -14.35
CA TYR A 64 18.29 -6.97 -13.73
C TYR A 64 17.29 -6.25 -14.63
N LYS A 65 16.10 -6.84 -14.86
CA LYS A 65 15.05 -6.28 -15.75
C LYS A 65 15.64 -5.77 -17.07
N ASP A 66 16.29 -6.64 -17.84
CA ASP A 66 16.85 -6.36 -19.17
C ASP A 66 17.99 -5.34 -19.21
N HIS A 67 18.53 -4.96 -18.05
CA HIS A 67 19.61 -3.99 -17.96
C HIS A 67 20.79 -4.56 -17.20
N LEU A 68 21.99 -4.27 -17.70
CA LEU A 68 23.25 -4.50 -17.02
C LEU A 68 23.56 -3.30 -16.11
N TYR A 69 23.64 -3.56 -14.81
CA TYR A 69 24.06 -2.58 -13.80
C TYR A 69 25.55 -2.79 -13.50
N VAL A 70 26.32 -1.72 -13.59
CA VAL A 70 27.76 -1.72 -13.30
C VAL A 70 28.02 -0.92 -12.03
N PHE A 71 28.55 -1.58 -11.02
CA PHE A 71 28.85 -1.02 -9.71
C PHE A 71 30.36 -0.90 -9.52
N GLY A 72 30.80 0.30 -9.11
CA GLY A 72 32.18 0.57 -8.73
C GLY A 72 32.45 0.22 -7.27
N ARG A 73 33.49 0.84 -6.71
CA ARG A 73 33.82 0.71 -5.28
C ARG A 73 32.62 1.07 -4.40
N ASN A 74 32.52 0.41 -3.26
CA ASN A 74 31.45 0.61 -2.27
C ASN A 74 30.02 0.39 -2.80
N MET A 75 29.86 -0.47 -3.83
CA MET A 75 28.55 -0.78 -4.43
C MET A 75 27.82 0.46 -4.99
N ILE A 76 28.59 1.48 -5.39
CA ILE A 76 28.06 2.67 -6.03
C ILE A 76 27.79 2.36 -7.49
N LEU A 77 26.58 2.64 -7.97
CA LEU A 77 26.26 2.49 -9.37
C LEU A 77 27.03 3.51 -10.21
N VAL A 78 27.73 3.01 -11.22
CA VAL A 78 28.54 3.80 -12.15
C VAL A 78 27.75 4.05 -13.43
N THR A 79 27.15 2.99 -13.97
CA THR A 79 26.47 3.05 -15.28
C THR A 79 25.48 1.89 -15.43
N VAL A 80 24.54 2.06 -16.36
CA VAL A 80 23.59 1.04 -16.78
C VAL A 80 23.61 0.94 -18.30
N TYR A 81 23.52 -0.29 -18.82
CA TYR A 81 23.40 -0.59 -20.25
C TYR A 81 22.17 -1.47 -20.52
N PRO A 82 21.44 -1.27 -21.63
CA PRO A 82 20.47 -2.26 -22.07
C PRO A 82 21.18 -3.55 -22.47
N VAL A 83 20.59 -4.69 -22.09
CA VAL A 83 21.02 -6.00 -22.58
C VAL A 83 20.48 -6.18 -24.00
N PRO A 84 21.28 -6.65 -24.97
CA PRO A 84 20.81 -6.91 -26.32
C PRO A 84 19.62 -7.88 -26.36
N ASP A 85 18.71 -7.66 -27.30
CA ASP A 85 17.45 -8.41 -27.39
C ASP A 85 17.67 -9.93 -27.55
N TYR A 86 18.66 -10.32 -28.36
CA TYR A 86 19.01 -11.72 -28.56
C TYR A 86 19.62 -12.41 -27.33
N LEU A 87 20.09 -11.64 -26.33
CA LEU A 87 20.59 -12.21 -25.06
C LEU A 87 19.53 -12.24 -23.98
N LYS A 88 18.65 -11.23 -23.94
CA LYS A 88 17.62 -11.15 -22.91
C LYS A 88 16.45 -12.10 -23.16
N ASN A 89 16.15 -12.42 -24.43
CA ASN A 89 15.06 -13.33 -24.78
C ASN A 89 15.37 -14.79 -24.43
N ASP A 90 16.66 -15.14 -24.37
CA ASP A 90 17.16 -16.50 -24.09
C ASP A 90 17.94 -16.57 -22.77
N LEU A 91 17.62 -15.68 -21.82
CA LEU A 91 18.42 -15.49 -20.60
C LEU A 91 18.49 -16.76 -19.74
N ASP A 92 17.43 -17.58 -19.74
CA ASP A 92 17.31 -18.85 -19.03
C ASP A 92 18.28 -19.93 -19.54
N GLN A 93 18.70 -19.85 -20.80
CA GLN A 93 19.66 -20.78 -21.39
C GLN A 93 21.10 -20.54 -20.89
N TYR A 94 21.38 -19.32 -20.42
CA TYR A 94 22.72 -18.90 -20.03
C TYR A 94 22.97 -18.89 -18.52
N VAL A 95 22.00 -19.34 -17.72
CA VAL A 95 22.10 -19.39 -16.26
C VAL A 95 21.51 -20.70 -15.74
N SER A 96 21.88 -21.11 -14.52
CA SER A 96 21.25 -22.29 -13.92
C SER A 96 19.76 -22.04 -13.65
N ALA A 97 18.94 -23.09 -13.76
CA ALA A 97 17.50 -23.02 -13.52
C ALA A 97 17.17 -22.42 -12.13
N ASP A 98 17.81 -22.92 -11.08
CA ASP A 98 17.68 -22.39 -9.71
C ASP A 98 18.02 -20.89 -9.62
N ARG A 99 19.01 -20.43 -10.38
CA ARG A 99 19.35 -19.00 -10.41
C ARG A 99 18.29 -18.18 -11.13
N TYR A 100 17.77 -18.68 -12.24
CA TYR A 100 16.71 -18.05 -13.02
C TYR A 100 15.39 -17.95 -12.22
N ASP A 101 15.06 -18.98 -11.44
CA ASP A 101 13.88 -19.00 -10.56
C ASP A 101 13.98 -17.91 -9.48
N ARG A 102 15.12 -17.80 -8.79
CA ARG A 102 15.35 -16.70 -7.82
C ARG A 102 15.28 -15.32 -8.47
N TYR A 103 15.78 -15.19 -9.69
CA TYR A 103 15.74 -13.95 -10.46
C TYR A 103 14.29 -13.56 -10.77
N THR A 104 13.49 -14.48 -11.29
CA THR A 104 12.10 -14.24 -11.69
C THR A 104 11.16 -14.03 -10.50
N GLN A 105 11.37 -14.72 -9.38
CA GLN A 105 10.59 -14.53 -8.15
C GLN A 105 10.64 -13.07 -7.66
N SER A 106 11.79 -12.39 -7.81
CA SER A 106 11.95 -10.99 -7.41
C SER A 106 11.05 -10.00 -8.17
N PHE A 107 10.51 -10.41 -9.33
CA PHE A 107 9.53 -9.64 -10.12
C PHE A 107 8.11 -9.91 -9.66
N ARG A 108 7.78 -11.17 -9.37
CA ARG A 108 6.45 -11.58 -8.87
C ARG A 108 6.10 -10.85 -7.58
N ASP A 109 7.07 -10.67 -6.70
CA ASP A 109 6.89 -9.92 -5.45
C ASP A 109 6.54 -8.43 -5.68
N ASP A 110 7.04 -7.80 -6.76
CA ASP A 110 6.67 -6.42 -7.11
C ASP A 110 5.25 -6.34 -7.65
N GLU A 111 4.88 -7.29 -8.51
CA GLU A 111 3.56 -7.36 -9.12
C GLU A 111 2.49 -7.61 -8.06
N TYR A 112 2.74 -8.57 -7.16
CA TYR A 112 1.87 -8.85 -6.02
C TYR A 112 1.66 -7.60 -5.14
N ARG A 113 2.72 -6.89 -4.77
CA ARG A 113 2.62 -5.65 -3.97
C ARG A 113 1.84 -4.55 -4.69
N LYS A 114 1.99 -4.43 -6.01
CA LYS A 114 1.25 -3.44 -6.81
C LYS A 114 -0.24 -3.79 -6.83
N ASN A 115 -0.58 -5.06 -7.01
CA ASN A 115 -1.95 -5.56 -7.03
C ASN A 115 -2.61 -5.46 -5.64
N ASP A 116 -1.89 -5.80 -4.57
CA ASP A 116 -2.37 -5.65 -3.18
C ASP A 116 -2.70 -4.19 -2.85
N LYS A 117 -1.82 -3.25 -3.20
CA LYS A 117 -2.07 -1.82 -2.99
C LYS A 117 -3.31 -1.33 -3.75
N GLN A 118 -3.51 -1.79 -4.99
CA GLN A 118 -4.70 -1.47 -5.78
C GLN A 118 -5.96 -2.07 -5.16
N MET A 119 -5.91 -3.34 -4.75
CA MET A 119 -7.02 -4.02 -4.10
C MET A 119 -7.41 -3.34 -2.79
N LYS A 120 -6.44 -2.97 -1.95
CA LYS A 120 -6.69 -2.24 -0.71
C LYS A 120 -7.34 -0.88 -0.95
N ALA A 121 -6.86 -0.12 -1.94
CA ALA A 121 -7.47 1.16 -2.32
C ALA A 121 -8.91 0.99 -2.85
N TYR A 122 -9.18 -0.08 -3.60
CA TYR A 122 -10.53 -0.41 -4.05
C TYR A 122 -11.45 -0.73 -2.86
N MET A 123 -11.00 -1.58 -1.94
CA MET A 123 -11.77 -1.94 -0.73
C MET A 123 -12.05 -0.72 0.15
N GLU A 124 -11.07 0.17 0.35
CA GLU A 124 -11.25 1.42 1.10
C GLU A 124 -12.29 2.33 0.44
N LYS A 125 -12.26 2.44 -0.89
CA LYS A 125 -13.24 3.23 -1.65
C LYS A 125 -14.65 2.64 -1.54
N LYS A 126 -14.78 1.32 -1.64
CA LYS A 126 -16.06 0.61 -1.46
C LYS A 126 -16.62 0.84 -0.06
N ALA A 127 -15.80 0.66 0.97
CA ALA A 127 -16.18 0.90 2.36
C ALA A 127 -16.52 2.39 2.65
N SER A 128 -15.90 3.34 1.94
CA SER A 128 -16.27 4.76 2.03
C SER A 128 -17.65 5.02 1.43
N PHE A 129 -17.97 4.39 0.30
CA PHE A 129 -19.27 4.52 -0.36
C PHE A 129 -20.40 3.94 0.51
N GLU A 130 -20.21 2.72 1.01
CA GLU A 130 -21.17 2.05 1.91
C GLU A 130 -21.41 2.85 3.20
N ARG A 131 -20.36 3.44 3.78
CA ARG A 131 -20.49 4.36 4.92
C ARG A 131 -21.34 5.58 4.57
N GLN A 132 -21.17 6.15 3.39
CA GLN A 132 -21.90 7.36 3.01
C GLN A 132 -23.39 7.10 2.77
N VAL A 133 -23.73 5.96 2.17
CA VAL A 133 -25.13 5.50 2.03
C VAL A 133 -25.78 5.37 3.40
N LEU A 134 -25.16 4.62 4.32
CA LEU A 134 -25.67 4.45 5.70
C LEU A 134 -25.87 5.79 6.42
N LEU A 135 -24.95 6.75 6.25
CA LEU A 135 -25.07 8.06 6.90
C LEU A 135 -26.24 8.88 6.35
N ASN A 136 -26.58 8.73 5.07
CA ASN A 136 -27.75 9.38 4.49
C ASN A 136 -29.05 8.74 5.01
N ASP A 137 -29.11 7.41 5.05
CA ASP A 137 -30.28 6.68 5.57
C ASP A 137 -30.56 7.04 7.04
N ILE A 138 -29.50 7.14 7.86
CA ILE A 138 -29.62 7.58 9.26
C ILE A 138 -30.09 9.04 9.35
N ARG A 139 -29.62 9.92 8.48
CA ARG A 139 -30.06 11.33 8.47
C ARG A 139 -31.55 11.45 8.20
N GLU A 140 -32.03 10.75 7.17
CA GLU A 140 -33.44 10.73 6.80
C GLU A 140 -34.29 10.14 7.93
N PHE A 141 -33.89 8.99 8.48
CA PHE A 141 -34.59 8.36 9.60
C PHE A 141 -34.72 9.29 10.81
N VAL A 142 -33.63 9.96 11.19
CA VAL A 142 -33.65 10.85 12.37
C VAL A 142 -34.50 12.08 12.14
N LYS A 143 -34.41 12.68 10.95
CA LYS A 143 -35.20 13.86 10.59
C LYS A 143 -36.70 13.54 10.59
N ASP A 144 -37.09 12.41 9.99
CA ASP A 144 -38.49 12.03 9.84
C ASP A 144 -39.13 11.59 11.16
N ARG A 145 -38.37 10.96 12.06
CA ARG A 145 -38.92 10.36 13.30
C ARG A 145 -38.78 11.22 14.54
N PHE A 146 -37.70 11.99 14.65
CA PHE A 146 -37.40 12.75 15.87
C PHE A 146 -37.50 14.26 15.67
N PHE A 147 -37.71 14.75 14.44
CA PHE A 147 -37.78 16.19 14.14
C PHE A 147 -36.54 16.96 14.64
N VAL A 148 -35.39 16.30 14.63
CA VAL A 148 -34.11 16.85 15.08
C VAL A 148 -33.21 17.12 13.89
N ASP A 149 -32.63 18.32 13.84
CA ASP A 149 -31.61 18.66 12.86
C ASP A 149 -30.25 18.08 13.25
N ILE A 150 -29.78 17.12 12.45
CA ILE A 150 -28.42 16.59 12.56
C ILE A 150 -27.45 17.63 11.99
N THR A 151 -26.64 18.20 12.86
CA THR A 151 -25.62 19.21 12.51
C THR A 151 -24.28 18.58 12.12
N GLY A 152 -24.11 17.28 12.36
CA GLY A 152 -22.90 16.57 12.00
C GLY A 152 -23.05 15.07 12.22
N LEU A 153 -22.30 14.30 11.44
CA LEU A 153 -22.17 12.86 11.58
C LEU A 153 -20.71 12.49 11.33
N ALA A 154 -20.13 11.72 12.22
CA ALA A 154 -18.77 11.17 12.05
C ALA A 154 -18.82 9.66 12.23
N CYS A 155 -18.10 8.93 11.38
CA CYS A 155 -18.06 7.47 11.38
C CYS A 155 -16.59 7.05 11.41
N GLU A 156 -16.12 6.61 12.58
CA GLU A 156 -14.75 6.13 12.81
C GLU A 156 -14.73 4.60 12.86
N SER A 157 -13.55 3.97 12.95
CA SER A 157 -13.43 2.51 12.83
C SER A 157 -14.36 1.73 13.77
N ASN A 158 -14.65 2.28 14.95
CA ASN A 158 -15.36 1.58 16.05
C ASN A 158 -16.51 2.39 16.66
N PHE A 159 -16.87 3.54 16.08
CA PHE A 159 -17.99 4.34 16.59
C PHE A 159 -18.52 5.33 15.55
N MET A 160 -19.80 5.65 15.67
CA MET A 160 -20.45 6.77 15.00
C MET A 160 -20.70 7.88 16.03
N ARG A 161 -20.58 9.14 15.63
CA ARG A 161 -21.03 10.30 16.42
C ARG A 161 -22.12 11.00 15.65
N ILE A 162 -23.23 11.26 16.33
CA ILE A 162 -24.34 12.05 15.80
C ILE A 162 -24.36 13.36 16.58
N TYR A 163 -24.17 14.46 15.88
CA TYR A 163 -24.24 15.82 16.43
C TYR A 163 -25.58 16.41 16.03
N TYR A 164 -26.27 17.02 16.97
CA TYR A 164 -27.59 17.59 16.73
C TYR A 164 -27.78 18.91 17.45
N ALA A 165 -28.64 19.75 16.90
CA ALA A 165 -29.12 20.94 17.58
C ALA A 165 -30.46 20.60 18.24
N PRO A 166 -30.64 20.82 19.56
CA PRO A 166 -31.94 20.64 20.19
C PRO A 166 -32.90 21.70 19.63
N THR A 167 -34.08 21.28 19.18
CA THR A 167 -35.10 22.20 18.70
C THR A 167 -35.94 22.80 19.82
N ASP A 168 -36.19 22.12 20.95
CA ASP A 168 -36.97 22.69 22.08
C ASP A 168 -36.65 22.04 23.45
N TYR A 169 -35.36 21.83 23.78
CA TYR A 169 -34.87 21.25 25.04
C TYR A 169 -35.32 19.82 25.40
N THR A 170 -36.14 19.15 24.60
CA THR A 170 -36.48 17.74 24.78
C THR A 170 -35.44 16.85 24.09
N ILE A 171 -34.79 16.00 24.90
CA ILE A 171 -33.89 14.95 24.41
C ILE A 171 -34.78 13.85 23.81
N PRO A 172 -34.69 13.54 22.50
CA PRO A 172 -35.51 12.48 21.91
C PRO A 172 -35.11 11.12 22.50
N ASP A 173 -36.10 10.27 22.75
CA ASP A 173 -35.84 8.86 23.05
C ASP A 173 -35.36 8.15 21.77
N LEU A 174 -34.03 7.99 21.65
CA LEU A 174 -33.40 7.37 20.48
C LEU A 174 -33.35 5.84 20.54
N SER A 175 -34.12 5.20 21.41
CA SER A 175 -34.22 3.73 21.49
C SER A 175 -34.68 3.10 20.16
N GLU A 176 -35.53 3.80 19.40
CA GLU A 176 -35.98 3.36 18.07
C GLU A 176 -34.86 3.49 17.02
N LEU A 177 -34.06 4.57 17.07
CA LEU A 177 -32.85 4.74 16.24
C LEU A 177 -31.80 3.65 16.54
N ALA A 178 -31.60 3.32 17.81
CA ALA A 178 -30.73 2.23 18.24
C ALA A 178 -31.12 0.89 17.62
N SER A 179 -32.41 0.65 17.54
CA SER A 179 -32.99 -0.60 17.03
C SER A 179 -32.93 -0.62 15.50
N TYR A 180 -33.21 0.52 14.85
CA TYR A 180 -33.04 0.71 13.41
C TYR A 180 -31.59 0.45 12.96
N ILE A 181 -30.62 1.08 13.63
CA ILE A 181 -29.19 0.88 13.32
C ILE A 181 -28.79 -0.58 13.51
N ARG A 182 -29.17 -1.21 14.62
CA ARG A 182 -28.89 -2.65 14.87
C ARG A 182 -29.47 -3.57 13.79
N ASN A 183 -30.62 -3.22 13.22
CA ASN A 183 -31.31 -4.05 12.23
C ASN A 183 -30.88 -3.76 10.78
N HIS A 184 -30.18 -2.66 10.51
CA HIS A 184 -29.77 -2.24 9.16
C HIS A 184 -28.25 -2.24 8.96
N THR A 185 -27.47 -2.63 9.96
CA THR A 185 -26.01 -2.65 9.88
C THR A 185 -25.41 -3.93 10.45
N ILE A 186 -24.17 -4.25 10.05
CA ILE A 186 -23.37 -5.35 10.58
C ILE A 186 -22.86 -5.12 12.02
N TYR A 187 -23.37 -4.11 12.73
CA TYR A 187 -22.84 -3.65 14.01
C TYR A 187 -23.57 -4.31 15.19
N SER A 188 -22.84 -5.07 16.01
CA SER A 188 -23.41 -5.98 17.03
C SER A 188 -23.73 -5.35 18.39
N ARG A 189 -23.14 -4.20 18.71
CA ARG A 189 -23.38 -3.47 19.97
C ARG A 189 -23.52 -1.99 19.70
N VAL A 190 -24.51 -1.36 20.35
CA VAL A 190 -24.74 0.08 20.28
C VAL A 190 -24.80 0.60 21.72
N LYS A 191 -23.80 1.37 22.15
CA LYS A 191 -23.85 2.10 23.42
C LYS A 191 -23.98 3.59 23.14
N PHE A 192 -24.98 4.21 23.77
CA PHE A 192 -25.19 5.65 23.75
C PHE A 192 -24.49 6.29 24.94
N CYS A 193 -23.61 7.23 24.67
CA CYS A 193 -23.14 8.18 25.70
C CYS A 193 -23.62 9.56 25.30
N HIS A 194 -24.37 10.19 26.19
CA HIS A 194 -24.66 11.62 26.09
C HIS A 194 -23.40 12.37 26.54
N LEU A 195 -22.85 13.18 25.64
CA LEU A 195 -21.75 14.08 25.95
C LEU A 195 -22.14 15.50 25.53
N THR A 196 -21.68 16.50 26.29
CA THR A 196 -21.65 17.89 25.85
C THR A 196 -20.23 18.17 25.39
N ASP A 197 -20.04 18.60 24.13
CA ASP A 197 -18.70 18.95 23.66
C ASP A 197 -18.18 20.23 24.33
N SER A 198 -16.90 20.55 24.14
CA SER A 198 -16.27 21.75 24.71
C SER A 198 -16.87 23.08 24.22
N LYS A 199 -17.82 23.04 23.29
CA LYS A 199 -18.55 24.18 22.72
C LYS A 199 -20.03 24.17 23.12
N GLY A 200 -20.45 23.31 24.06
CA GLY A 200 -21.83 23.24 24.53
C GLY A 200 -22.79 22.50 23.58
N LYS A 201 -22.30 21.82 22.54
CA LYS A 201 -23.15 21.04 21.64
C LYS A 201 -23.43 19.66 22.21
N TYR A 202 -24.65 19.18 22.00
CA TYR A 202 -25.05 17.84 22.36
C TYR A 202 -24.49 16.83 21.35
N VAL A 203 -23.79 15.80 21.85
CA VAL A 203 -23.17 14.74 21.05
C VAL A 203 -23.69 13.40 21.53
N TYR A 204 -24.23 12.62 20.60
CA TYR A 204 -24.43 11.19 20.79
C TYR A 204 -23.20 10.44 20.32
N HIS A 205 -22.61 9.65 21.22
CA HIS A 205 -21.57 8.68 20.87
C HIS A 205 -22.23 7.31 20.71
N LEU A 206 -22.08 6.70 19.54
CA LEU A 206 -22.58 5.37 19.19
C LEU A 206 -21.38 4.45 19.00
N LYS A 207 -20.97 3.71 20.04
CA LYS A 207 -19.89 2.73 19.91
C LYS A 207 -20.40 1.45 19.26
N TYR A 208 -19.71 0.94 18.23
CA TYR A 208 -20.01 -0.33 17.57
C TYR A 208 -18.80 -1.24 17.40
N THR A 209 -19.05 -2.55 17.41
CA THR A 209 -18.06 -3.60 17.14
C THR A 209 -18.41 -4.28 15.82
N LEU A 210 -17.41 -4.48 14.96
CA LEU A 210 -17.56 -5.07 13.61
C LEU A 210 -17.64 -6.61 13.61
N ASN A 211 -17.57 -7.26 14.78
CA ASN A 211 -17.58 -8.71 14.90
C ASN A 211 -18.19 -9.12 16.25
N PRO A 212 -19.23 -9.98 16.32
CA PRO A 212 -19.74 -10.51 17.59
C PRO A 212 -18.77 -11.47 18.29
N ASP A 213 -17.81 -12.05 17.56
CA ASP A 213 -16.92 -13.13 18.04
C ASP A 213 -15.56 -12.67 18.59
N GLU A 214 -15.23 -11.37 18.58
CA GLU A 214 -13.93 -10.85 19.06
C GLU A 214 -13.97 -10.27 20.49
N ASP A 215 -15.10 -10.37 21.21
CA ASP A 215 -15.30 -9.74 22.53
C ASP A 215 -15.24 -10.73 23.73
N GLU A 216 -14.66 -11.92 23.56
CA GLU A 216 -14.10 -12.66 24.70
C GLU A 216 -12.61 -12.33 24.81
N LEU A 217 -12.26 -11.19 25.43
CA LEU A 217 -11.04 -10.99 26.23
C LEU A 217 -10.95 -9.54 26.76
N VAL A 218 -11.21 -9.41 28.07
CA VAL A 218 -10.64 -8.46 29.07
C VAL A 218 -11.02 -6.95 28.94
N TYR A 219 -11.46 -6.20 29.96
CA TYR A 219 -11.08 -6.19 31.38
C TYR A 219 -12.20 -5.78 32.34
N SER A 220 -12.07 -6.33 33.54
CA SER A 220 -12.62 -5.91 34.83
C SER A 220 -12.43 -4.42 35.15
N ALA A 221 -13.45 -3.83 35.77
CA ALA A 221 -13.40 -3.35 37.15
C ALA A 221 -14.81 -3.49 37.75
#